data_AF-A0A2D4HWA3-F1
#
_entry.id   AF-A0A2D4HWA3-F1
#
_cell.length_a   1.000
_cell.length_b   1.000
_cell.length_c   1.000
_cell.angle_alpha   90.00
_cell.angle_beta   90.00
_cell.angle_gamma   90.00
#
_symmetry.space_group_name_H-M   'P 1'
#
loop_
_entity.id
_entity.type
_entity.pdbx_description
1 polymer ?
#
loop_
_entity_poly.entity_id
_entity_poly.type
_entity_poly.pdbx_seq_one_letter_code
_entity_poly.pdbx_strand_id
1 'polypeptide(L)'
;RGIKKPFTEVIKANIGDAHAMGQQPITFLRQVVALCTYPNLLDSPSFPEDSKKRARRILQGCGGNSLGSYSTSQGINCIREDVAAYIQRRDGGVPADPENIYLTTGASDGIAVGGIGGIF
;
A
#
# COMPACT_ATOMS: atom_id res chain seq x y z
N ARG A 1 37.55 2.56 -12.65
CA ARG A 1 36.80 3.75 -12.15
C ARG A 1 37.31 4.97 -12.91
N GLY A 2 36.45 5.90 -13.34
CA GLY A 2 36.88 7.11 -14.06
C GLY A 2 37.20 6.94 -15.55
N ILE A 3 36.80 5.83 -16.18
CA ILE A 3 36.95 5.64 -17.63
C ILE A 3 35.90 6.51 -18.32
N LYS A 4 36.33 7.39 -19.22
CA LYS A 4 35.42 8.15 -20.08
C LYS A 4 34.58 7.17 -20.90
N LYS A 5 33.28 7.22 -20.70
CA LYS A 5 32.27 6.53 -21.52
C LYS A 5 31.53 7.57 -22.36
N PRO A 6 30.86 7.16 -23.45
CA PRO A 6 30.01 8.07 -24.23
C PRO A 6 28.76 8.55 -23.48
N PHE A 7 28.61 8.21 -22.20
CA PHE A 7 27.52 8.60 -21.31
C PHE A 7 28.07 8.92 -19.92
N THR A 8 27.36 9.76 -19.18
CA THR A 8 27.71 10.20 -17.82
C THR A 8 27.03 9.37 -16.74
N GLU A 9 25.94 8.69 -17.08
CA GLU A 9 25.14 7.88 -16.17
C GLU A 9 24.55 6.65 -16.87
N VAL A 10 24.09 5.68 -16.06
CA VAL A 10 23.36 4.51 -16.54
C VAL A 10 21.91 4.66 -16.09
N ILE A 11 21.00 4.73 -17.06
CA ILE A 11 19.56 4.75 -16.81
C ILE A 11 19.07 3.31 -16.78
N LYS A 12 18.43 2.92 -15.68
CA LYS A 12 17.82 1.58 -15.54
C LYS A 12 16.43 1.60 -16.17
N ALA A 13 16.32 1.13 -17.41
CA ALA A 13 15.05 0.98 -18.13
C ALA A 13 14.47 -0.45 -18.05
N ASN A 14 15.06 -1.33 -17.25
CA ASN A 14 14.70 -2.75 -17.15
C ASN A 14 13.79 -3.07 -15.95
N ILE A 15 13.51 -2.11 -15.08
CA ILE A 15 12.66 -2.27 -13.89
C ILE A 15 11.68 -1.09 -13.86
N GLY A 16 10.40 -1.39 -13.66
CA GLY A 16 9.35 -0.38 -13.49
C GLY A 16 9.35 0.29 -12.11
N ASP A 17 10.49 0.86 -11.69
CA ASP A 17 10.60 1.63 -10.43
C ASP A 17 10.39 3.13 -10.71
N ALA A 18 9.13 3.56 -10.70
CA ALA A 18 8.76 4.93 -11.00
C ALA A 18 9.39 5.96 -10.04
N HIS A 19 9.59 5.61 -8.77
CA HIS A 19 10.21 6.50 -7.79
C HIS A 19 11.70 6.67 -8.08
N ALA A 20 12.42 5.59 -8.42
CA ALA A 20 13.81 5.70 -8.87
C ALA A 20 13.94 6.53 -10.17
N MET A 21 12.90 6.57 -10.99
CA MET A 21 12.81 7.38 -12.21
C MET A 21 12.28 8.81 -11.98
N GLY A 22 12.18 9.26 -10.72
CA GLY A 22 11.89 10.67 -10.38
C GLY A 22 10.42 11.01 -10.14
N GLN A 23 9.50 10.03 -10.17
CA GLN A 23 8.10 10.24 -9.78
C GLN A 23 8.04 10.77 -8.34
N GLN A 24 7.43 11.95 -8.16
CA GLN A 24 7.25 12.51 -6.83
C GLN A 24 6.25 11.67 -6.04
N PRO A 25 6.54 11.36 -4.76
CA PRO A 25 5.60 10.65 -3.90
C PRO A 25 4.27 11.42 -3.72
N ILE A 26 3.17 10.69 -3.60
CA ILE A 26 1.86 11.29 -3.31
C ILE A 26 1.79 11.73 -1.84
N THR A 27 1.58 13.03 -1.60
CA THR A 27 1.58 13.65 -0.26
C THR A 27 0.60 13.01 0.71
N PHE A 28 -0.64 12.78 0.28
CA PHE A 28 -1.69 12.18 1.12
C PHE A 28 -1.27 10.80 1.66
N LEU A 29 -0.67 9.95 0.80
CA LEU A 29 -0.21 8.63 1.21
C LEU A 29 0.90 8.72 2.27
N ARG A 30 1.86 9.63 2.07
CA ARG A 30 2.94 9.86 3.04
C ARG A 30 2.41 10.35 4.38
N GLN A 31 1.43 11.25 4.36
CA GLN A 31 0.81 11.80 5.56
C GLN A 31 0.11 10.71 6.37
N VAL A 32 -0.71 9.89 5.73
CA VAL A 32 -1.40 8.77 6.39
C VAL A 32 -0.40 7.77 6.98
N VAL A 33 0.63 7.37 6.22
CA VAL A 33 1.67 6.46 6.73
C VAL A 33 2.38 7.05 7.93
N ALA A 34 2.81 8.32 7.87
CA ALA A 34 3.47 8.99 8.99
C ALA A 34 2.59 9.02 10.25
N LEU A 35 1.30 9.34 10.11
CA LEU A 35 0.34 9.36 11.22
C LEU A 35 0.11 7.97 11.81
N CYS A 36 0.05 6.92 10.98
CA CYS A 36 -0.09 5.55 11.49
C CYS A 36 1.21 5.05 12.17
N THR A 37 2.39 5.47 11.69
CA THR A 37 3.68 5.09 12.28
C THR A 37 3.98 5.85 13.56
N TYR A 38 3.55 7.12 13.67
CA TYR A 38 3.70 7.93 14.88
C TYR A 38 2.38 8.61 15.27
N PRO A 39 1.48 7.89 15.95
CA PRO A 39 0.12 8.38 16.26
C PRO A 39 0.05 9.67 17.09
N ASN A 40 1.10 10.03 17.82
CA ASN A 40 1.18 11.32 18.53
C ASN A 40 1.05 12.53 17.59
N LEU A 41 1.28 12.36 16.28
CA LEU A 41 1.11 13.40 15.28
C LEU A 41 -0.36 13.65 14.91
N LEU A 42 -1.32 12.84 15.38
CA LEU A 42 -2.75 13.07 15.12
C LEU A 42 -3.26 14.42 15.65
N ASP A 43 -2.63 14.95 16.69
CA ASP A 43 -2.96 16.26 17.26
C ASP A 43 -2.20 17.41 16.60
N SER A 44 -1.24 17.11 15.71
CA SER A 44 -0.45 18.12 15.02
C SER A 44 -1.30 18.94 14.04
N PRO A 45 -1.19 20.28 14.02
CA PRO A 45 -1.86 21.11 13.01
C PRO A 45 -1.27 20.96 11.61
N SER A 46 -0.11 20.30 11.47
CA SER A 46 0.60 20.14 10.19
C SER A 46 -0.02 19.12 9.24
N PHE A 47 -1.03 18.37 9.70
CA PHE A 47 -1.70 17.33 8.91
C PHE A 47 -3.17 17.70 8.66
N PRO A 48 -3.65 17.51 7.42
CA PRO A 48 -5.05 17.76 7.09
C PRO A 48 -5.96 16.71 7.74
N GLU A 49 -7.21 17.08 8.02
CA GLU A 49 -8.14 16.25 8.79
C GLU A 49 -8.54 14.97 8.06
N ASP A 50 -8.56 14.97 6.73
CA ASP A 50 -8.83 13.78 5.92
C ASP A 50 -7.76 12.69 6.09
N SER A 51 -6.48 13.08 6.15
CA SER A 51 -5.35 12.18 6.43
C SER A 51 -5.43 11.62 7.84
N LYS A 52 -5.76 12.47 8.83
CA LYS A 52 -5.99 12.05 10.22
C LYS A 52 -7.15 11.07 10.33
N LYS A 53 -8.27 11.35 9.68
CA LYS A 53 -9.44 10.46 9.63
C LYS A 53 -9.09 9.11 9.03
N ARG A 54 -8.33 9.08 7.93
CA ARG A 54 -7.86 7.83 7.31
C ARG A 54 -6.93 7.06 8.25
N ALA A 55 -5.98 7.74 8.90
CA ALA A 55 -5.04 7.12 9.84
C ALA A 55 -5.76 6.53 11.06
N ARG A 56 -6.70 7.26 11.68
CA ARG A 56 -7.50 6.77 12.81
C ARG A 56 -8.28 5.50 12.44
N ARG A 57 -8.93 5.48 11.26
CA ARG A 57 -9.67 4.29 10.80
C ARG A 57 -8.76 3.08 10.59
N ILE A 58 -7.56 3.28 10.04
CA ILE A 58 -6.58 2.20 9.85
C ILE A 58 -6.12 1.65 11.20
N LEU A 59 -5.70 2.53 12.12
CA LEU A 59 -5.24 2.14 13.46
C LEU A 59 -6.33 1.37 14.21
N GLN A 60 -7.59 1.82 14.18
CA GLN A 60 -8.73 1.11 14.78
C GLN A 60 -8.97 -0.29 14.21
N GLY A 61 -8.56 -0.53 12.96
CA GLY A 61 -8.61 -1.86 12.33
C GLY A 61 -7.47 -2.79 12.77
N CYS A 62 -6.41 -2.25 13.39
CA CYS A 62 -5.30 -3.02 13.89
C CYS A 62 -5.53 -3.47 15.34
N GLY A 63 -5.03 -4.66 15.71
CA GLY A 63 -5.03 -5.10 17.10
C GLY A 63 -4.32 -4.09 18.00
N GLY A 64 -4.93 -3.71 19.11
CA GLY A 64 -4.34 -2.75 20.07
C GLY A 64 -4.06 -1.36 19.47
N ASN A 65 -4.73 -0.97 18.38
CA ASN A 65 -4.51 0.29 17.67
C ASN A 65 -3.06 0.53 17.20
N SER A 66 -2.34 -0.55 16.89
CA SER A 66 -0.92 -0.50 16.54
C SER A 66 -0.64 -1.16 15.20
N LEU A 67 0.12 -0.49 14.33
CA LEU A 67 0.61 -1.08 13.09
C LEU A 67 1.52 -2.29 13.29
N GLY A 68 2.11 -2.45 14.48
CA GLY A 68 2.99 -3.58 14.80
C GLY A 68 2.25 -4.87 15.15
N SER A 69 0.94 -4.81 15.31
CA SER A 69 0.13 -5.98 15.66
C SER A 69 -0.11 -6.86 14.44
N TYR A 70 -0.10 -8.18 14.66
CA TYR A 70 -0.52 -9.12 13.62
C TYR A 70 -1.96 -8.85 13.17
N SER A 71 -2.18 -8.99 11.87
CA SER A 71 -3.52 -9.01 11.28
C SER A 71 -4.04 -10.43 11.14
N THR A 72 -5.33 -10.59 10.89
CA THR A 72 -5.90 -11.87 10.45
C THR A 72 -5.26 -12.32 9.14
N SER A 73 -5.31 -13.61 8.81
CA SER A 73 -4.61 -14.19 7.65
C SER A 73 -4.94 -13.52 6.30
N GLN A 74 -6.17 -13.04 6.11
CA GLN A 74 -6.59 -12.32 4.90
C GLN A 74 -6.13 -10.85 4.87
N GLY A 75 -5.64 -10.32 6.00
CA GLY A 75 -5.36 -8.91 6.22
C GLY A 75 -6.45 -8.17 6.99
N ILE A 76 -6.20 -6.90 7.29
CA ILE A 76 -7.06 -6.03 8.10
C ILE A 76 -8.42 -5.83 7.41
N ASN A 77 -9.52 -6.16 8.12
CA ASN A 77 -10.88 -6.13 7.58
C ASN A 77 -11.25 -4.77 6.96
N CYS A 78 -10.97 -3.67 7.67
CA CYS A 78 -11.33 -2.34 7.20
C CYS A 78 -10.60 -1.95 5.89
N ILE A 79 -9.42 -2.53 5.62
CA ILE A 79 -8.68 -2.35 4.37
C ILE A 79 -9.29 -3.23 3.27
N ARG A 80 -9.68 -4.48 3.57
CA ARG A 80 -10.39 -5.35 2.62
C ARG A 80 -11.71 -4.72 2.13
N GLU A 81 -12.47 -4.10 3.04
CA GLU A 81 -13.66 -3.31 2.71
C GLU A 81 -13.35 -2.13 1.77
N ASP A 82 -12.27 -1.39 2.02
CA ASP A 82 -11.85 -0.27 1.17
C ASP A 82 -11.47 -0.77 -0.24
N VAL A 83 -10.79 -1.92 -0.34
CA VAL A 83 -10.41 -2.56 -1.61
C VAL A 83 -11.66 -3.01 -2.38
N ALA A 84 -12.60 -3.70 -1.73
CA ALA A 84 -13.86 -4.10 -2.33
C ALA A 84 -14.63 -2.88 -2.86
N ALA A 85 -14.76 -1.82 -2.05
CA ALA A 85 -15.41 -0.59 -2.47
C ALA A 85 -14.68 0.11 -3.64
N TYR A 86 -13.34 0.04 -3.67
CA TYR A 86 -12.56 0.54 -4.81
C TYR A 86 -12.84 -0.26 -6.09
N ILE A 87 -12.82 -1.59 -6.02
CA ILE A 87 -13.13 -2.48 -7.16
C ILE A 87 -14.52 -2.18 -7.68
N GLN A 88 -15.53 -2.10 -6.80
CA GLN A 88 -16.89 -1.79 -7.18
C GLN A 88 -17.01 -0.42 -7.88
N ARG A 89 -16.33 0.62 -7.38
CA ARG A 89 -16.32 1.94 -8.03
C ARG A 89 -15.62 1.90 -9.40
N ARG A 90 -14.50 1.20 -9.50
CA ARG A 90 -13.74 1.03 -10.75
C ARG A 90 -14.58 0.30 -11.81
N ASP A 91 -15.34 -0.70 -11.39
CA ASP A 91 -16.08 -1.62 -12.28
C ASP A 91 -17.53 -1.17 -12.51
N GLY A 92 -17.83 0.13 -12.34
CA GLY A 92 -19.14 0.70 -12.69
C GLY A 92 -20.30 0.24 -11.80
N GLY A 93 -20.01 -0.15 -10.55
CA GLY A 93 -21.01 -0.57 -9.57
C GLY A 93 -21.18 -2.08 -9.43
N VAL A 94 -20.43 -2.90 -10.18
CA VAL A 94 -20.40 -4.35 -9.99
C VAL A 94 -19.93 -4.67 -8.56
N PRO A 95 -20.71 -5.38 -7.73
CA PRO A 95 -20.34 -5.65 -6.34
C PRO A 95 -19.04 -6.44 -6.23
N ALA A 96 -18.22 -6.09 -5.24
CA ALA A 96 -17.08 -6.87 -4.81
C ALA A 96 -17.24 -7.23 -3.33
N ASP A 97 -16.97 -8.49 -2.98
CA ASP A 97 -17.09 -8.99 -1.61
C ASP A 97 -15.72 -8.88 -0.90
N PRO A 98 -15.61 -8.19 0.25
CA PRO A 98 -14.40 -8.15 1.05
C PRO A 98 -13.85 -9.52 1.47
N GLU A 99 -14.70 -10.55 1.57
CA GLU A 99 -14.28 -11.92 1.92
C GLU A 99 -13.55 -12.64 0.78
N ASN A 100 -13.66 -12.10 -0.45
CA ASN A 100 -12.87 -12.56 -1.60
C ASN A 100 -11.54 -11.79 -1.78
N ILE A 101 -11.19 -10.91 -0.83
CA ILE A 101 -9.99 -10.07 -0.90
C ILE A 101 -8.92 -10.58 0.08
N TYR A 102 -7.74 -10.88 -0.45
CA TYR A 102 -6.58 -11.30 0.33
C TYR A 102 -5.46 -10.27 0.15
N LEU A 103 -5.00 -9.67 1.25
CA LEU A 103 -3.86 -8.77 1.24
C LEU A 103 -2.56 -9.57 1.29
N THR A 104 -1.64 -9.27 0.37
CA THR A 104 -0.35 -9.98 0.24
C THR A 104 0.82 -9.02 0.29
N THR A 105 2.03 -9.56 0.45
CA THR A 105 3.28 -8.77 0.42
C THR A 105 3.73 -8.44 -1.01
N GLY A 106 2.84 -7.77 -1.74
CA GLY A 106 2.98 -7.53 -3.18
C GLY A 106 2.35 -8.65 -4.02
N ALA A 107 2.21 -8.40 -5.33
CA ALA A 107 1.53 -9.31 -6.23
C ALA A 107 2.24 -10.67 -6.39
N SER A 108 3.58 -10.69 -6.32
CA SER A 108 4.38 -11.91 -6.47
C SER A 108 4.03 -12.98 -5.44
N ASP A 109 3.75 -12.56 -4.20
CA ASP A 109 3.32 -13.43 -3.10
C ASP A 109 1.95 -14.06 -3.40
N GLY A 110 1.00 -13.28 -3.91
CA GLY A 110 -0.29 -13.79 -4.37
C GLY A 110 -0.19 -14.81 -5.50
N ILE A 111 0.73 -14.60 -6.45
CA ILE A 111 1.00 -15.55 -7.53
C ILE A 111 1.61 -16.84 -6.98
N ALA A 112 2.56 -16.74 -6.04
CA ALA A 112 3.20 -17.91 -5.45
C ALA A 112 2.20 -18.80 -4.70
N VAL A 113 1.25 -18.20 -3.98
CA VAL A 113 0.18 -18.91 -3.27
C VAL A 113 -0.86 -19.48 -4.24
N GLY A 114 -1.23 -18.74 -5.29
CA GLY A 114 -2.16 -19.23 -6.34
C GLY A 114 -1.53 -20.25 -7.29
N GLY A 115 -0.20 -20.38 -7.29
CA GLY A 115 0.58 -21.23 -8.18
C GLY A 115 0.66 -22.70 -7.80
N ILE A 116 0.05 -23.13 -6.68
CA ILE A 116 -0.04 -24.55 -6.30
C ILE A 116 -1.21 -25.20 -7.04
N GLY A 117 -1.06 -25.27 -8.36
CA GLY A 117 -2.04 -25.84 -9.30
C GLY A 117 -1.54 -25.92 -10.75
N GLY A 118 -0.26 -25.66 -10.99
CA GLY A 118 0.41 -25.88 -12.27
C GLY A 118 1.46 -26.97 -12.12
N ILE A 119 1.19 -28.13 -12.72
CA ILE A 119 2.13 -29.23 -12.93
C ILE A 119 3.43 -28.66 -13.54
N PHE A 120 4.54 -28.77 -12.81
CA PHE A 120 5.85 -29.24 -13.30
C PHE A 120 6.63 -29.82 -12.12
#